data_AF-A0A9Q9A0J3-F1
#
_entry.id   AF-A0A9Q9A0J3-F1
#
_cell.length_a   1.000
_cell.length_b   1.000
_cell.length_c   1.000
_cell.angle_alpha   90.00
_cell.angle_beta   90.00
_cell.angle_gamma   90.00
#
_symmetry.space_group_name_H-M   'P 1'
#
loop_
_entity.id
_entity.type
_entity.pdbx_description
1 polymer ?
#
loop_
_entity_poly.entity_id
_entity_poly.type
_entity_poly.pdbx_seq_one_letter_code
_entity_poly.pdbx_strand_id
1 'polypeptide(L)'
;MATHSDEAGGMGKKKKAKLPKEVMGVKLPKEVREIGGALLEKAQSPQGREMLAAGLTMAAAAATAAVAKGRAKREAAAAPETPVSPVPPASAEGPEPPVPPVPPQGTQMQPDPQAIADAVGKAAEAMLGRLFGEKR
;
A
#
# COMPACT_ATOMS: atom_id res chain seq x y z
N MET A 1 -11.73 0.26 -53.61
CA MET A 1 -11.03 -0.63 -52.67
C MET A 1 -11.97 -0.92 -51.51
N ALA A 2 -12.58 -2.10 -51.52
CA ALA A 2 -13.40 -2.63 -50.43
C ALA A 2 -12.74 -3.90 -49.92
N THR A 3 -12.63 -4.03 -48.59
CA THR A 3 -12.54 -5.24 -47.73
C THR A 3 -12.01 -4.73 -46.37
N HIS A 4 -12.89 -4.42 -45.42
CA HIS A 4 -13.29 -5.32 -44.33
C HIS A 4 -12.10 -6.06 -43.70
N SER A 5 -11.46 -5.44 -42.71
CA SER A 5 -10.67 -6.16 -41.71
C SER A 5 -11.52 -6.33 -40.46
N ASP A 6 -12.04 -7.54 -40.35
CA ASP A 6 -12.56 -8.17 -39.15
C ASP A 6 -11.42 -8.24 -38.11
N GLU A 7 -11.62 -7.66 -36.93
CA GLU A 7 -10.93 -8.15 -35.74
C GLU A 7 -11.95 -8.33 -34.60
N ALA A 8 -12.30 -9.59 -34.42
CA ALA A 8 -13.23 -10.12 -33.46
C ALA A 8 -12.76 -9.90 -32.00
N GLY A 9 -13.20 -8.82 -31.38
CA GLY A 9 -13.23 -8.68 -29.91
C GLY A 9 -14.44 -9.40 -29.34
N GLY A 10 -14.30 -10.70 -29.08
CA GLY A 10 -15.38 -11.60 -28.65
C GLY A 10 -16.31 -11.03 -27.58
N MET A 11 -17.61 -11.02 -27.88
CA MET A 11 -18.71 -10.92 -26.93
C MET A 11 -18.71 -12.14 -26.01
N GLY A 12 -17.75 -12.18 -25.08
CA GLY A 12 -17.77 -13.07 -23.94
C GLY A 12 -18.98 -12.70 -23.09
N LYS A 13 -20.01 -13.56 -23.13
CA LYS A 13 -21.20 -13.48 -22.26
C LYS A 13 -20.73 -13.11 -20.86
N LYS A 14 -21.08 -11.90 -20.40
CA LYS A 14 -20.75 -11.37 -19.07
C LYS A 14 -21.41 -12.26 -18.02
N LYS A 15 -20.76 -13.38 -17.68
CA LYS A 15 -21.13 -14.17 -16.51
C LYS A 15 -20.91 -13.22 -15.33
N LYS A 16 -21.99 -12.87 -14.62
CA LYS A 16 -21.92 -12.10 -13.36
C LYS A 16 -20.69 -12.58 -12.60
N ALA A 17 -19.79 -11.65 -12.30
CA ALA A 17 -18.49 -11.92 -11.69
C ALA A 17 -18.70 -12.64 -10.36
N LYS A 18 -18.71 -13.98 -10.38
CA LYS A 18 -19.03 -14.80 -9.22
C LYS A 18 -17.76 -15.53 -8.80
N LEU A 19 -17.17 -15.07 -7.71
CA LEU A 19 -15.98 -15.69 -7.13
C LEU A 19 -16.26 -17.14 -6.74
N PRO A 20 -15.36 -18.09 -7.06
CA PRO A 20 -15.54 -19.49 -6.75
C PRO A 20 -15.55 -19.75 -5.25
N LYS A 21 -16.04 -20.93 -4.87
CA LYS A 21 -16.22 -21.25 -3.45
C LYS A 21 -14.91 -21.41 -2.70
N GLU A 22 -13.90 -21.85 -3.40
CA GLU A 22 -12.55 -22.07 -2.92
C GLU A 22 -11.60 -21.38 -3.89
N VAL A 23 -10.60 -20.69 -3.33
CA VAL A 23 -9.50 -20.09 -4.08
C VAL A 23 -8.23 -20.60 -3.41
N MET A 24 -7.37 -21.29 -4.15
CA MET A 24 -6.12 -21.86 -3.63
C MET A 24 -6.31 -22.75 -2.39
N GLY A 25 -7.38 -23.56 -2.36
CA GLY A 25 -7.72 -24.43 -1.22
C GLY A 25 -8.30 -23.72 -0.01
N VAL A 26 -8.46 -22.39 -0.05
CA VAL A 26 -9.09 -21.61 1.02
C VAL A 26 -10.57 -21.40 0.72
N LYS A 27 -11.44 -21.74 1.68
CA LYS A 27 -12.88 -21.58 1.56
C LYS A 27 -13.29 -20.13 1.80
N LEU A 28 -13.86 -19.47 0.79
CA LEU A 28 -14.36 -18.11 0.95
C LEU A 28 -15.76 -18.11 1.59
N PRO A 29 -16.06 -17.22 2.54
CA PRO A 29 -17.44 -17.00 3.00
C PRO A 29 -18.33 -16.43 1.88
N LYS A 30 -19.65 -16.58 2.01
CA LYS A 30 -20.59 -16.13 0.97
C LYS A 30 -20.58 -14.60 0.82
N GLU A 31 -20.49 -13.85 1.93
CA GLU A 31 -20.44 -12.38 1.87
C GLU A 31 -19.21 -11.89 1.10
N VAL A 32 -18.04 -12.49 1.34
CA VAL A 32 -16.79 -12.09 0.67
C VAL A 32 -16.87 -12.33 -0.84
N ARG A 33 -17.53 -13.42 -1.27
CA ARG A 33 -17.72 -13.70 -2.69
C ARG A 33 -18.66 -12.70 -3.37
N GLU A 34 -19.70 -12.26 -2.66
CA GLU A 34 -20.66 -11.28 -3.18
C GLU A 34 -20.03 -9.90 -3.27
N ILE A 35 -19.36 -9.45 -2.20
CA ILE A 35 -18.64 -8.17 -2.18
C ILE A 35 -17.52 -8.16 -3.22
N GLY A 36 -16.71 -9.22 -3.25
CA GLY A 36 -15.63 -9.34 -4.22
C GLY A 36 -16.14 -9.44 -5.66
N GLY A 37 -17.30 -10.06 -5.88
CA GLY A 37 -17.95 -10.11 -7.20
C GLY A 37 -18.41 -8.73 -7.66
N ALA A 38 -19.04 -7.95 -6.78
CA ALA A 38 -19.45 -6.58 -7.06
C ALA A 38 -18.24 -5.65 -7.29
N LEU A 39 -17.16 -5.84 -6.53
CA LEU A 39 -15.91 -5.10 -6.73
C LEU A 39 -15.26 -5.47 -8.08
N LEU A 40 -15.26 -6.76 -8.44
CA LEU A 40 -14.72 -7.25 -9.70
C LEU A 40 -15.51 -6.71 -10.90
N GLU A 41 -16.83 -6.59 -10.78
CA GLU A 41 -17.65 -5.94 -11.80
C GLU A 41 -17.29 -4.46 -11.99
N LYS A 42 -17.06 -3.72 -10.91
CA LYS A 42 -16.57 -2.32 -10.98
C LYS A 42 -15.16 -2.24 -11.58
N ALA A 43 -14.29 -3.18 -11.24
CA ALA A 43 -12.93 -3.28 -11.76
C ALA A 43 -12.86 -3.69 -13.25
N GLN A 44 -13.98 -4.10 -13.87
CA GLN A 44 -14.01 -4.33 -15.32
C GLN A 44 -14.09 -3.03 -16.13
N SER A 45 -14.44 -1.90 -15.50
CA SER A 45 -14.43 -0.57 -16.13
C SER A 45 -13.02 0.04 -16.20
N PRO A 46 -12.72 0.93 -17.17
CA PRO A 46 -11.42 1.60 -17.27
C PRO A 46 -11.04 2.33 -15.98
N GLN A 47 -11.96 3.15 -15.44
CA GLN A 47 -11.75 3.87 -14.18
C GLN A 47 -11.58 2.93 -12.98
N GLY A 48 -12.34 1.83 -12.94
CA GLY A 48 -12.22 0.84 -11.87
C GLY A 48 -10.87 0.12 -11.86
N ARG A 49 -10.27 -0.12 -13.04
CA ARG A 49 -8.92 -0.71 -13.15
C ARG A 49 -7.84 0.23 -12.66
N GLU A 50 -7.93 1.52 -12.99
CA GLU A 50 -6.99 2.53 -12.50
C GLU A 50 -7.02 2.62 -10.98
N MET A 51 -8.23 2.69 -10.40
CA MET A 51 -8.40 2.72 -8.94
C MET A 51 -7.88 1.45 -8.26
N LEU A 52 -8.13 0.27 -8.85
CA LEU A 52 -7.63 -0.98 -8.31
C LEU A 52 -6.11 -1.07 -8.43
N ALA A 53 -5.53 -0.68 -9.56
CA ALA A 53 -4.08 -0.67 -9.75
C ALA A 53 -3.38 0.30 -8.79
N ALA A 54 -3.90 1.52 -8.63
CA ALA A 54 -3.38 2.49 -7.68
C ALA A 54 -3.47 1.98 -6.23
N GLY A 55 -4.64 1.46 -5.84
CA GLY A 55 -4.86 0.89 -4.51
C GLY A 55 -3.98 -0.33 -4.23
N LEU A 56 -3.85 -1.24 -5.20
CA LEU A 56 -2.99 -2.43 -5.08
C LEU A 56 -1.52 -2.04 -4.99
N THR A 57 -1.07 -1.07 -5.78
CA THR A 57 0.31 -0.57 -5.73
C THR A 57 0.62 0.04 -4.38
N MET A 58 -0.29 0.86 -3.84
CA MET A 58 -0.16 1.43 -2.49
C MET A 58 -0.12 0.33 -1.42
N ALA A 59 -1.04 -0.63 -1.49
CA ALA A 59 -1.08 -1.74 -0.54
C ALA A 59 0.19 -2.61 -0.61
N ALA A 60 0.70 -2.89 -1.81
CA ALA A 60 1.93 -3.64 -2.02
C ALA A 60 3.16 -2.87 -1.50
N ALA A 61 3.22 -1.56 -1.72
CA ALA A 61 4.27 -0.71 -1.17
C ALA A 61 4.25 -0.72 0.37
N ALA A 62 3.07 -0.56 0.98
CA ALA A 62 2.91 -0.61 2.43
C ALA A 62 3.28 -1.99 3.02
N ALA A 63 2.82 -3.07 2.40
CA ALA A 63 3.16 -4.44 2.80
C ALA A 63 4.66 -4.71 2.66
N THR A 64 5.28 -4.27 1.57
CA THR A 64 6.73 -4.41 1.34
C THR A 64 7.53 -3.62 2.37
N ALA A 65 7.10 -2.39 2.72
CA ALA A 65 7.73 -1.61 3.77
C ALA A 65 7.63 -2.29 5.14
N ALA A 66 6.49 -2.89 5.48
CA ALA A 66 6.33 -3.66 6.72
C ALA A 66 7.19 -4.92 6.75
N VAL A 67 7.26 -5.66 5.64
CA VAL A 67 8.11 -6.86 5.52
C VAL A 67 9.60 -6.49 5.56
N ALA A 68 10.01 -5.42 4.88
CA ALA A 68 11.38 -4.92 4.91
C ALA A 68 11.80 -4.47 6.31
N LYS A 69 10.93 -3.76 7.05
CA LYS A 69 11.17 -3.41 8.46
C LYS A 69 11.28 -4.65 9.36
N GLY A 70 10.49 -5.68 9.09
CA GLY A 70 10.59 -6.98 9.76
C GLY A 70 11.89 -7.73 9.46
N ARG A 71 12.40 -7.67 8.23
CA ARG A 71 13.68 -8.25 7.83
C ARG A 71 14.88 -7.49 8.39
N ALA A 72 14.88 -6.16 8.35
CA ALA A 72 15.93 -5.34 8.94
C ALA A 72 16.07 -5.57 10.45
N LYS A 73 14.96 -5.76 11.19
CA LYS A 73 15.00 -6.12 12.61
C LYS A 73 15.59 -7.53 12.84
N ARG A 74 15.43 -8.45 11.87
CA ARG A 74 15.99 -9.80 11.93
C ARG A 74 17.47 -9.85 11.55
N GLU A 75 17.90 -9.00 10.62
CA GLU A 75 19.30 -8.85 10.20
C GLU A 75 20.11 -8.07 11.24
N ALA A 76 19.52 -7.07 11.91
CA ALA A 76 20.13 -6.40 13.06
C ALA A 76 20.30 -7.31 14.29
N ALA A 77 19.62 -8.45 14.33
CA ALA A 77 19.82 -9.49 15.35
C ALA A 77 20.89 -10.54 14.96
N ALA A 78 21.51 -10.42 13.77
CA ALA A 78 22.43 -11.41 13.22
C ALA A 78 23.81 -10.85 12.78
N ALA A 79 24.14 -9.60 13.07
CA ALA A 79 25.46 -9.05 12.74
C ALA A 79 26.01 -8.17 13.87
N PRO A 80 27.24 -8.43 14.37
CA PRO A 80 27.94 -7.49 15.24
C PRO A 80 28.59 -6.37 14.40
N GLU A 81 28.53 -5.16 14.96
CA GLU A 81 29.46 -4.02 14.82
C GLU A 81 29.34 -3.06 13.59
N THR A 82 28.91 -1.83 13.95
CA THR A 82 29.25 -0.49 13.41
C THR A 82 28.88 -0.10 11.96
N PRO A 83 27.89 0.80 11.76
CA PRO A 83 27.76 1.55 10.52
C PRO A 83 28.67 2.79 10.56
N VAL A 84 29.71 2.80 9.72
CA VAL A 84 30.41 4.05 9.37
C VAL A 84 29.50 4.87 8.45
N SER A 85 29.07 6.03 8.94
CA SER A 85 28.32 7.03 8.16
C SER A 85 29.12 7.45 6.92
N PRO A 86 28.55 7.47 5.71
CA PRO A 86 29.18 8.16 4.59
C PRO A 86 29.11 9.67 4.86
N VAL A 87 30.27 10.29 5.00
CA VAL A 87 30.46 11.75 5.03
C VAL A 87 29.91 12.33 3.72
N PRO A 88 28.99 13.32 3.73
CA PRO A 88 28.56 13.96 2.49
C PRO A 88 29.74 14.71 1.85
N PRO A 89 29.88 14.71 0.51
CA PRO A 89 30.94 15.46 -0.14
C PRO A 89 30.73 16.95 0.11
N ALA A 90 31.81 17.63 0.52
CA ALA A 90 31.86 19.07 0.67
C ALA A 90 31.47 19.74 -0.65
N SER A 91 30.38 20.51 -0.63
CA SER A 91 29.97 21.36 -1.74
C SER A 91 31.03 22.44 -1.96
N ALA A 92 31.46 22.58 -3.21
CA ALA A 92 32.34 23.63 -3.68
C ALA A 92 31.76 25.03 -3.41
N GLU A 93 32.65 25.92 -2.99
CA GLU A 93 32.47 27.36 -2.80
C GLU A 93 32.02 28.05 -4.10
N GLY A 94 30.94 28.83 -4.03
CA GLY A 94 30.41 29.69 -5.09
C GLY A 94 29.68 30.89 -4.45
N PRO A 95 29.64 32.07 -5.09
CA PRO A 95 29.34 33.35 -4.44
C PRO A 95 27.89 33.44 -3.92
N GLU A 96 27.71 34.01 -2.73
CA GLU A 96 26.42 34.11 -2.02
C GLU A 96 25.32 34.83 -2.85
N PRO A 97 24.16 34.19 -3.09
CA PRO A 97 22.96 34.88 -3.54
C PRO A 97 22.22 35.54 -2.35
N PRO A 98 21.52 36.68 -2.56
CA PRO A 98 20.83 37.40 -1.49
C PRO A 98 19.72 36.56 -0.85
N VAL A 99 19.70 36.53 0.48
CA VAL A 99 18.75 35.76 1.30
C VAL A 99 17.31 36.23 1.03
N PRO A 100 16.40 35.39 0.51
CA PRO A 100 14.99 35.73 0.46
C PRO A 100 14.40 35.73 1.89
N PRO A 101 13.48 36.65 2.23
CA PRO A 101 12.82 36.61 3.53
C PRO A 101 12.02 35.31 3.66
N VAL A 102 12.27 34.57 4.75
CA VAL A 102 11.58 33.34 5.08
C VAL A 102 10.09 33.66 5.26
N PRO A 103 9.15 33.06 4.51
CA PRO A 103 7.73 33.28 4.74
C PRO A 103 7.35 32.79 6.14
N PRO A 104 6.38 33.42 6.81
CA PRO A 104 5.97 33.03 8.15
C PRO A 104 5.52 31.58 8.11
N GLN A 105 6.18 30.74 8.90
CA GLN A 105 5.83 29.34 9.08
C GLN A 105 4.46 29.28 9.78
N GLY A 106 3.39 29.35 8.99
CA GLY A 106 2.05 29.02 9.44
C GLY A 106 2.06 27.57 9.87
N THR A 107 1.76 27.33 11.15
CA THR A 107 1.37 26.09 11.82
C THR A 107 1.34 24.83 10.95
N GLN A 108 2.50 24.38 10.47
CA GLN A 108 2.66 23.02 9.96
C GLN A 108 2.64 22.14 11.21
N MET A 109 1.45 21.65 11.57
CA MET A 109 1.33 20.46 12.40
C MET A 109 1.92 19.31 11.59
N GLN A 110 3.24 19.23 11.59
CA GLN A 110 3.97 18.12 11.01
C GLN A 110 3.50 16.88 11.77
N PRO A 111 2.81 15.94 11.11
CA PRO A 111 2.28 14.77 11.80
C PRO A 111 3.46 14.01 12.39
N ASP A 112 3.52 13.98 13.72
CA ASP A 112 4.61 13.34 14.44
C ASP A 112 4.57 11.83 14.12
N PRO A 113 5.60 11.28 13.45
CA PRO A 113 5.65 9.87 13.09
C PRO A 113 5.60 8.96 14.32
N GLN A 114 6.04 9.43 15.49
CA GLN A 114 5.93 8.69 16.74
C GLN A 114 4.48 8.62 17.21
N ALA A 115 3.74 9.74 17.16
CA ALA A 115 2.33 9.77 17.52
C ALA A 115 1.48 8.84 16.64
N ILE A 116 1.80 8.74 15.35
CA ILE A 116 1.13 7.80 14.44
C ILE A 116 1.46 6.35 14.83
N ALA A 117 2.73 6.04 15.09
CA ALA A 117 3.15 4.71 15.50
C ALA A 117 2.46 4.26 16.80
N ASP A 118 2.36 5.16 17.79
CA ASP A 118 1.67 4.91 19.05
C ASP A 118 0.17 4.71 18.87
N ALA A 119 -0.47 5.53 18.03
CA ALA A 119 -1.90 5.40 17.73
C ALA A 119 -2.22 4.06 17.05
N VAL A 120 -1.39 3.65 16.10
CA VAL A 120 -1.52 2.35 15.42
C VAL A 120 -1.25 1.19 16.39
N GLY A 121 -0.24 1.31 17.26
CA GLY A 121 0.06 0.33 18.30
C GLY A 121 -1.13 0.10 19.23
N LYS A 122 -1.70 1.18 19.77
CA LYS A 122 -2.89 1.13 20.64
C LYS A 122 -4.11 0.53 19.93
N ALA A 123 -4.33 0.87 18.66
CA ALA A 123 -5.43 0.30 17.89
C ALA A 123 -5.25 -1.20 17.65
N ALA A 124 -4.02 -1.65 17.33
CA ALA A 124 -3.70 -3.05 17.15
C ALA A 124 -3.87 -3.85 18.45
N GLU A 125 -3.42 -3.31 19.59
CA GLU A 125 -3.61 -3.93 20.91
C GLU A 125 -5.09 -4.05 21.28
N ALA A 126 -5.90 -3.02 21.02
CA ALA A 126 -7.34 -3.06 21.27
C ALA A 126 -8.06 -4.12 20.42
N MET A 127 -7.69 -4.24 19.15
CA MET A 127 -8.23 -5.30 18.29
C MET A 127 -7.76 -6.69 18.71
N LEU A 128 -6.48 -6.83 19.09
CA LEU A 128 -5.92 -8.10 19.56
C LEU A 128 -6.55 -8.53 20.88
N GLY A 129 -6.73 -7.59 21.81
CA GLY A 129 -7.44 -7.83 23.08
C GLY A 129 -8.88 -8.24 22.86
N ARG A 130 -9.56 -7.69 21.85
CA ARG A 130 -10.93 -8.11 21.50
C ARG A 130 -10.99 -9.47 20.80
N LEU A 131 -9.97 -9.83 20.03
CA LEU A 131 -9.91 -11.10 19.29
C LEU A 131 -9.44 -12.28 20.15
N PHE A 132 -8.61 -12.02 21.16
CA PHE A 132 -7.98 -13.06 22.00
C PHE A 132 -8.32 -12.96 23.49
N GLY A 133 -8.86 -11.84 23.96
CA GLY A 133 -9.30 -11.62 25.34
C GLY A 133 -10.75 -12.03 25.61
N GLU A 134 -11.53 -12.38 24.59
CA GLU A 134 -12.86 -12.98 24.79
C GLU A 134 -12.70 -14.46 25.14
N LYS A 135 -12.32 -14.74 26.39
CA LYS A 135 -12.37 -16.09 26.94
C LYS A 135 -12.94 -16.09 28.36
N ARG A 136 -14.24 -16.42 28.38
CA ARG A 136 -15.16 -16.78 29.48
C ARG A 136 -15.95 -15.65 30.10
#